data_AF-A0AAI8XA33-F1
#
_entry.id   AF-A0AAI8XA33-F1
#
_cell.length_a   1.000
_cell.length_b   1.000
_cell.length_c   1.000
_cell.angle_alpha   90.00
_cell.angle_beta   90.00
_cell.angle_gamma   90.00
#
_symmetry.space_group_name_H-M   'P 1'
#
loop_
_entity.id
_entity.type
_entity.pdbx_description
1 polymer ?
#
loop_
_entity_poly.entity_id
_entity_poly.type
_entity_poly.pdbx_seq_one_letter_code
_entity_poly.pdbx_strand_id
1 'polypeptide(L)'
;MAIAQKMAIGLLERQTGSKGLPLASFAIEVDLNLDGLPEIFAYRYAPGCDGVNCGNFLFVLEGDSYQEVLGDIPGARLVPQDKIALSPFKRNGFFDIQSDTMTIGWGGKRYVDASTLPASTLDGTAFVAACQKNKLSEQPSQGETEQVSAACQCQFNRFQKVGFTQADLDAYAASLVGEDFDYPIGDKEDAWLALSKSAQDVATGCEVASGKSQWPPAYFDHGDQPQQKLNFGAFLDACPAQDFIMTNHKIGSPDRALALCGCVAREIPTYGVSQQGLDLLAQYYRDEITDADIEAQDADLLTAHDKASEACLSQFPAK
;
A
#
# COMPACT_ATOMS: atom_id res chain seq x y z
N MET A 1 -7.90 -1.47 11.79
CA MET A 1 -7.35 -1.63 13.18
C MET A 1 -7.59 -3.03 13.75
N ALA A 2 -8.84 -3.50 13.93
CA ALA A 2 -9.08 -4.83 14.51
C ALA A 2 -8.44 -5.96 13.68
N ILE A 3 -8.48 -5.83 12.34
CA ILE A 3 -7.83 -6.74 11.39
C ILE A 3 -6.31 -6.70 11.57
N ALA A 4 -5.68 -5.53 11.43
CA ALA A 4 -4.24 -5.36 11.65
C ALA A 4 -3.75 -5.89 13.01
N GLN A 5 -4.48 -5.63 14.10
CA GLN A 5 -4.13 -6.13 15.44
C GLN A 5 -4.14 -7.65 15.49
N LYS A 6 -5.15 -8.29 14.90
CA LYS A 6 -5.24 -9.75 14.85
C LYS A 6 -4.07 -10.34 14.06
N MET A 7 -3.77 -9.78 12.88
CA MET A 7 -2.66 -10.21 12.03
C MET A 7 -1.30 -10.01 12.72
N ALA A 8 -1.10 -8.85 13.34
CA ALA A 8 0.15 -8.48 13.99
C ALA A 8 0.53 -9.44 15.12
N ILE A 9 -0.44 -10.04 15.85
CA ILE A 9 -0.13 -11.02 16.90
C ILE A 9 0.69 -12.19 16.35
N GLY A 10 0.21 -12.82 15.27
CA GLY A 10 0.90 -13.95 14.66
C GLY A 10 2.24 -13.56 14.02
N LEU A 11 2.26 -12.41 13.33
CA LEU A 11 3.47 -11.89 12.68
C LEU A 11 4.57 -11.56 13.70
N LEU A 12 4.22 -10.85 14.78
CA LEU A 12 5.16 -10.51 15.84
C LEU A 12 5.63 -11.73 16.63
N GLU A 13 4.75 -12.71 16.89
CA GLU A 13 5.17 -13.95 17.56
C GLU A 13 6.21 -14.70 16.72
N ARG A 14 6.03 -14.81 15.40
CA ARG A 14 7.03 -15.40 14.51
C ARG A 14 8.33 -14.58 14.47
N GLN A 15 8.22 -13.27 14.44
CA GLN A 15 9.37 -12.37 14.31
C GLN A 15 10.21 -12.24 15.58
N THR A 16 9.56 -12.28 16.75
CA THR A 16 10.19 -11.96 18.04
C THR A 16 10.19 -13.14 19.03
N GLY A 17 9.49 -14.23 18.72
CA GLY A 17 9.24 -15.34 19.65
C GLY A 17 8.34 -14.97 20.85
N SER A 18 7.89 -13.72 20.95
CA SER A 18 7.10 -13.23 22.07
C SER A 18 5.61 -13.36 21.77
N LYS A 19 4.88 -14.08 22.63
CA LYS A 19 3.45 -14.32 22.46
C LYS A 19 2.59 -13.09 22.78
N GLY A 20 1.53 -12.92 22.00
CA GLY A 20 0.51 -11.92 22.22
C GLY A 20 0.98 -10.48 21.96
N LEU A 21 0.08 -9.53 22.21
CA LEU A 21 0.31 -8.11 21.97
C LEU A 21 0.06 -7.34 23.29
N PRO A 22 1.09 -6.76 23.93
CA PRO A 22 0.93 -5.99 25.17
C PRO A 22 -0.03 -4.82 25.00
N LEU A 23 -0.77 -4.43 26.06
CA LEU A 23 -1.83 -3.42 25.98
C LEU A 23 -1.40 -2.04 25.41
N ALA A 24 -0.15 -1.63 25.62
CA ALA A 24 0.38 -0.37 25.09
C ALA A 24 0.89 -0.46 23.64
N SER A 25 0.72 -1.62 23.02
CA SER A 25 1.08 -1.89 21.62
C SER A 25 -0.11 -1.59 20.71
N PHE A 26 0.14 -1.40 19.43
CA PHE A 26 -0.91 -1.25 18.43
C PHE A 26 -0.47 -1.82 17.09
N ALA A 27 -1.44 -2.02 16.20
CA ALA A 27 -1.17 -2.28 14.80
C ALA A 27 -2.21 -1.58 13.93
N ILE A 28 -1.76 -1.14 12.77
CA ILE A 28 -2.58 -0.47 11.76
C ILE A 28 -2.26 -1.07 10.38
N GLU A 29 -3.26 -1.02 9.52
CA GLU A 29 -3.13 -1.30 8.10
C GLU A 29 -2.65 0.00 7.43
N VAL A 30 -1.61 -0.10 6.60
CA VAL A 30 -1.09 1.02 5.82
C VAL A 30 -0.82 0.48 4.42
N ASP A 31 -1.52 1.02 3.43
CA ASP A 31 -1.26 0.67 2.03
C ASP A 31 -0.15 1.57 1.49
N LEU A 32 1.07 1.04 1.45
CA LEU A 32 2.26 1.79 1.10
C LEU A 32 2.49 1.85 -0.41
N ASN A 33 1.90 0.97 -1.20
CA ASN A 33 2.08 0.94 -2.66
C ASN A 33 0.83 1.34 -3.46
N LEU A 34 -0.31 1.50 -2.77
CA LEU A 34 -1.63 1.78 -3.30
C LEU A 34 -2.18 0.66 -4.19
N ASP A 35 -1.92 -0.60 -3.85
CA ASP A 35 -2.46 -1.77 -4.55
C ASP A 35 -3.75 -2.31 -3.94
N GLY A 36 -4.22 -1.71 -2.85
CA GLY A 36 -5.40 -2.11 -2.09
C GLY A 36 -5.07 -3.08 -0.96
N LEU A 37 -3.98 -3.83 -1.01
CA LEU A 37 -3.61 -4.80 0.02
C LEU A 37 -2.64 -4.16 1.02
N PRO A 38 -3.12 -3.72 2.19
CA PRO A 38 -2.28 -2.97 3.09
C PRO A 38 -1.18 -3.83 3.71
N GLU A 39 -0.02 -3.21 3.87
CA GLU A 39 0.99 -3.65 4.81
C GLU A 39 0.50 -3.52 6.25
N ILE A 40 1.13 -4.29 7.14
CA ILE A 40 0.84 -4.26 8.57
C ILE A 40 1.96 -3.53 9.29
N PHE A 41 1.68 -2.30 9.74
CA PHE A 41 2.56 -1.59 10.67
C PHE A 41 2.14 -1.91 12.10
N ALA A 42 3.08 -2.42 12.89
CA ALA A 42 2.85 -2.78 14.28
C ALA A 42 3.89 -2.15 15.20
N TYR A 43 3.43 -1.56 16.29
CA TYR A 43 4.29 -1.17 17.40
C TYR A 43 4.07 -2.15 18.55
N ARG A 44 5.13 -2.83 18.97
CA ARG A 44 5.12 -3.70 20.15
C ARG A 44 5.82 -3.03 21.32
N TYR A 45 5.10 -2.79 22.41
CA TYR A 45 5.65 -2.21 23.62
C TYR A 45 6.37 -3.25 24.50
N ALA A 46 7.54 -2.90 25.02
CA ALA A 46 8.15 -3.55 26.18
C ALA A 46 9.00 -2.53 26.96
N PRO A 47 9.09 -2.64 28.31
CA PRO A 47 10.05 -1.86 29.08
C PRO A 47 11.49 -2.12 28.61
N GLY A 48 12.30 -1.06 28.49
CA GLY A 48 13.69 -1.18 28.04
C GLY A 48 13.81 -1.58 26.57
N CYS A 49 12.94 -1.02 25.72
CA CYS A 49 12.80 -1.52 24.37
C CYS A 49 14.11 -1.47 23.55
N ASP A 50 14.44 -2.60 22.91
CA ASP A 50 15.73 -2.88 22.26
C ASP A 50 15.68 -2.86 20.72
N GLY A 51 14.49 -2.78 20.12
CA GLY A 51 14.31 -2.86 18.67
C GLY A 51 14.36 -4.29 18.12
N VAL A 52 14.61 -5.30 18.96
CA VAL A 52 14.67 -6.71 18.55
C VAL A 52 13.36 -7.40 18.91
N ASN A 53 12.94 -7.28 20.17
CA ASN A 53 11.75 -7.93 20.71
C ASN A 53 10.57 -6.97 20.86
N CYS A 54 10.78 -5.70 20.58
CA CYS A 54 9.81 -4.62 20.71
C CYS A 54 10.23 -3.48 19.77
N GLY A 55 9.36 -2.48 19.63
CA GLY A 55 9.57 -1.37 18.71
C GLY A 55 8.59 -1.43 17.54
N ASN A 56 8.89 -0.69 16.48
CA ASN A 56 8.11 -0.68 15.25
C ASN A 56 8.51 -1.86 14.37
N PHE A 57 7.53 -2.46 13.72
CA PHE A 57 7.67 -3.52 12.74
C PHE A 57 6.78 -3.16 11.56
N LEU A 58 7.28 -3.40 10.36
CA LEU A 58 6.48 -3.28 9.14
C LEU A 58 6.53 -4.62 8.43
N PHE A 59 5.37 -5.20 8.16
CA PHE A 59 5.24 -6.46 7.46
C PHE A 59 4.65 -6.22 6.07
N VAL A 60 5.38 -6.65 5.04
CA VAL A 60 4.99 -6.53 3.63
C VAL A 60 4.75 -7.92 3.07
N LEU A 61 3.62 -8.12 2.39
CA LEU A 61 3.34 -9.39 1.73
C LEU A 61 4.13 -9.45 0.42
N GLU A 62 5.21 -10.22 0.41
CA GLU A 62 6.06 -10.41 -0.77
C GLU A 62 6.07 -11.89 -1.14
N GLY A 63 5.63 -12.21 -2.36
CA GLY A 63 5.43 -13.58 -2.80
C GLY A 63 4.43 -14.33 -1.91
N ASP A 64 4.90 -15.38 -1.23
CA ASP A 64 4.08 -16.28 -0.41
C ASP A 64 4.07 -15.96 1.10
N SER A 65 4.72 -14.87 1.54
CA SER A 65 4.88 -14.61 2.98
C SER A 65 4.94 -13.13 3.33
N TYR A 66 4.48 -12.80 4.54
CA TYR A 66 4.77 -11.50 5.13
C TYR A 66 6.24 -11.45 5.59
N GLN A 67 6.98 -10.49 5.04
CA GLN A 67 8.37 -10.20 5.37
C GLN A 67 8.42 -8.99 6.28
N GLU A 68 9.20 -9.05 7.37
CA GLU A 68 9.49 -7.87 8.19
C GLU A 68 10.61 -7.06 7.53
N VAL A 69 10.40 -5.76 7.34
CA VAL A 69 11.26 -4.94 6.47
C VAL A 69 11.97 -3.78 7.17
N LEU A 70 11.80 -3.57 8.49
CA LEU A 70 12.51 -2.52 9.23
C LEU A 70 13.74 -3.04 9.98
N GLY A 71 13.84 -4.34 10.22
CA GLY A 71 14.90 -4.93 11.06
C GLY A 71 16.31 -4.76 10.55
N ASP A 72 16.48 -4.64 9.23
CA ASP A 72 17.78 -4.46 8.60
C ASP A 72 18.25 -2.99 8.59
N ILE A 73 17.40 -2.06 9.05
CA ILE A 73 17.70 -0.63 9.05
C ILE A 73 18.06 -0.20 10.48
N PRO A 74 19.33 0.14 10.76
CA PRO A 74 19.75 0.51 12.10
C PRO A 74 18.91 1.63 12.70
N GLY A 75 18.27 1.37 13.84
CA GLY A 75 17.46 2.35 14.57
C GLY A 75 16.02 2.53 14.09
N ALA A 76 15.62 2.01 12.92
CA ALA A 76 14.27 2.22 12.37
C ALA A 76 13.15 1.71 13.31
N ARG A 77 13.39 0.56 13.96
CA ARG A 77 12.44 -0.02 14.92
C ARG A 77 12.32 0.76 16.23
N LEU A 78 13.26 1.67 16.53
CA LEU A 78 13.29 2.45 17.76
C LEU A 78 12.79 3.89 17.60
N VAL A 79 12.42 4.29 16.38
CA VAL A 79 11.87 5.61 16.13
C VAL A 79 10.56 5.80 16.94
N PRO A 80 10.39 6.91 17.68
CA PRO A 80 9.13 7.17 18.38
C PRO A 80 7.95 7.25 17.39
N GLN A 81 6.79 6.73 17.79
CA GLN A 81 5.64 6.56 16.89
C GLN A 81 5.08 7.90 16.40
N ASP A 82 5.19 8.95 17.22
CA ASP A 82 4.80 10.32 16.87
C ASP A 82 5.79 11.02 15.92
N LYS A 83 6.91 10.36 15.61
CA LYS A 83 7.93 10.83 14.68
C LYS A 83 7.94 10.06 13.37
N ILE A 84 7.06 9.07 13.17
CA ILE A 84 6.95 8.34 11.90
C ILE A 84 5.81 8.94 11.08
N ALA A 85 6.11 9.31 9.85
CA ALA A 85 5.13 9.82 8.88
C ALA A 85 5.36 9.18 7.51
N LEU A 86 4.29 9.10 6.70
CA LEU A 86 4.43 8.79 5.28
C LEU A 86 4.88 10.04 4.54
N SER A 87 5.87 9.89 3.67
CA SER A 87 6.29 10.93 2.75
C SER A 87 5.20 11.15 1.70
N PRO A 88 5.04 12.38 1.16
CA PRO A 88 4.21 12.60 -0.02
C PRO A 88 4.78 11.90 -1.27
N PHE A 89 6.00 11.36 -1.23
CA PHE A 89 6.65 10.78 -2.40
C PHE A 89 6.73 9.26 -2.32
N LYS A 90 6.50 8.63 -3.47
CA LYS A 90 6.79 7.22 -3.71
C LYS A 90 8.18 7.03 -4.31
N ARG A 91 8.69 5.82 -4.17
CA ARG A 91 9.92 5.31 -4.78
C ARG A 91 9.69 3.85 -5.12
N ASN A 92 9.95 3.47 -6.37
CA ASN A 92 9.76 2.08 -6.84
C ASN A 92 8.36 1.54 -6.48
N GLY A 93 7.34 2.37 -6.59
CA GLY A 93 5.95 2.00 -6.32
C GLY A 93 5.50 2.06 -4.86
N PHE A 94 6.38 2.35 -3.88
CA PHE A 94 6.04 2.42 -2.46
C PHE A 94 6.32 3.80 -1.87
N PHE A 95 5.54 4.25 -0.88
CA PHE A 95 5.80 5.48 -0.13
C PHE A 95 7.13 5.42 0.61
N ASP A 96 7.91 6.50 0.53
CA ASP A 96 9.00 6.71 1.48
C ASP A 96 8.40 6.93 2.88
N ILE A 97 9.01 6.35 3.90
CA ILE A 97 8.66 6.58 5.31
C ILE A 97 9.65 7.60 5.86
N GLN A 98 9.15 8.66 6.47
CA GLN A 98 9.97 9.73 7.02
C GLN A 98 9.92 9.72 8.55
N SER A 99 11.09 9.93 9.15
CA SER A 99 11.23 10.24 10.56
C SER A 99 12.05 11.51 10.79
N ASP A 100 12.20 11.90 12.05
CA ASP A 100 13.05 13.01 12.46
C ASP A 100 14.55 12.76 12.22
N THR A 101 14.96 11.49 12.13
CA THR A 101 16.36 11.07 12.04
C THR A 101 16.73 10.42 10.71
N MET A 102 15.77 9.84 9.99
CA MET A 102 16.02 9.15 8.72
C MET A 102 14.81 9.17 7.78
N THR A 103 15.09 9.05 6.49
CA THR A 103 14.08 8.69 5.48
C THR A 103 14.36 7.28 5.02
N ILE A 104 13.35 6.43 5.01
CA ILE A 104 13.41 5.03 4.63
C ILE A 104 12.63 4.88 3.31
N GLY A 105 13.26 4.32 2.28
CA GLY A 105 12.66 4.18 0.96
C GLY A 105 12.70 2.74 0.46
N TRP A 106 11.79 2.40 -0.45
CA TRP A 106 11.76 1.06 -1.05
C TRP A 106 12.88 0.87 -2.07
N GLY A 107 13.79 -0.06 -1.79
CA GLY A 107 14.91 -0.41 -2.67
C GLY A 107 14.55 -1.38 -3.80
N GLY A 108 13.27 -1.68 -4.01
CA GLY A 108 12.77 -2.61 -5.03
C GLY A 108 12.50 -4.03 -4.52
N LYS A 109 12.93 -4.36 -3.29
CA LYS A 109 12.63 -5.64 -2.62
C LYS A 109 12.34 -5.51 -1.12
N ARG A 110 12.84 -4.46 -0.50
CA ARG A 110 12.68 -4.14 0.92
C ARG A 110 12.92 -2.66 1.14
N TYR A 111 12.50 -2.16 2.28
CA TYR A 111 12.87 -0.84 2.75
C TYR A 111 14.35 -0.79 3.14
N VAL A 112 14.98 0.35 2.84
CA VAL A 112 16.36 0.67 3.22
C VAL A 112 16.46 2.15 3.59
N ASP A 113 17.54 2.57 4.26
CA ASP A 113 17.85 3.99 4.41
C ASP A 113 17.98 4.64 3.03
N ALA A 114 17.12 5.61 2.74
CA ALA A 114 17.03 6.25 1.43
C ALA A 114 18.32 7.01 1.05
N SER A 115 19.16 7.38 2.01
CA SER A 115 20.47 8.00 1.75
C SER A 115 21.47 7.03 1.11
N THR A 116 21.24 5.72 1.25
CA THR A 116 22.09 4.67 0.66
C THR A 116 21.72 4.35 -0.78
N LEU A 117 20.58 4.86 -1.26
CA LEU A 117 20.10 4.63 -2.61
C LEU A 117 20.80 5.57 -3.60
N PRO A 118 21.12 5.08 -4.82
CA PRO A 118 21.78 5.91 -5.82
C PRO A 118 20.91 7.11 -6.18
N ALA A 119 21.54 8.28 -6.24
CA ALA A 119 20.94 9.50 -6.77
C ALA A 119 21.64 9.87 -8.07
N SER A 120 20.86 10.23 -9.07
CA SER A 120 21.37 10.61 -10.38
C SER A 120 21.71 12.09 -10.45
N THR A 121 22.81 12.43 -11.11
CA THR A 121 23.07 13.79 -11.58
C THR A 121 22.51 13.90 -12.98
N LEU A 122 21.43 14.68 -13.15
CA LEU A 122 20.71 14.82 -14.41
C LEU A 122 20.81 16.25 -14.93
N ASP A 123 20.82 16.42 -16.25
CA ASP A 123 20.54 17.72 -16.87
C ASP A 123 19.03 17.87 -17.04
N GLY A 124 18.45 18.75 -16.24
CA GLY A 124 17.00 19.01 -16.21
C GLY A 124 16.51 20.02 -17.23
N THR A 125 17.39 20.63 -18.02
CA THR A 125 17.05 21.82 -18.83
C THR A 125 15.91 21.52 -19.81
N ALA A 126 16.02 20.44 -20.57
CA ALA A 126 15.00 20.03 -21.53
C ALA A 126 13.68 19.65 -20.84
N PHE A 127 13.77 18.87 -19.75
CA PHE A 127 12.60 18.45 -18.99
C PHE A 127 11.83 19.63 -18.39
N VAL A 128 12.51 20.56 -17.70
CA VAL A 128 11.86 21.70 -17.04
C VAL A 128 11.13 22.56 -18.08
N ALA A 129 11.76 22.82 -19.23
CA ALA A 129 11.11 23.55 -20.32
C ALA A 129 9.88 22.82 -20.87
N ALA A 130 10.00 21.50 -21.09
CA ALA A 130 8.88 20.66 -21.55
C ALA A 130 7.72 20.62 -20.55
N CYS A 131 8.01 20.42 -19.26
CA CYS A 131 7.02 20.41 -18.18
C CYS A 131 6.29 21.75 -18.07
N GLN A 132 7.01 22.87 -18.13
CA GLN A 132 6.41 24.20 -18.08
C GLN A 132 5.50 24.43 -19.29
N LYS A 133 5.96 24.08 -20.50
CA LYS A 133 5.16 24.19 -21.73
C LYS A 133 3.87 23.36 -21.66
N ASN A 134 3.95 22.15 -21.12
CA ASN A 134 2.79 21.25 -20.98
C ASN A 134 1.76 21.80 -19.97
N LYS A 135 2.22 22.40 -18.86
CA LYS A 135 1.35 22.86 -17.76
C LYS A 135 0.83 24.30 -17.91
N LEU A 136 1.45 25.14 -18.74
CA LEU A 136 1.02 26.53 -18.92
C LEU A 136 -0.07 26.63 -20.00
N SER A 137 -1.08 27.44 -19.71
CA SER A 137 -2.04 27.92 -20.71
C SER A 137 -1.39 28.90 -21.70
N GLU A 138 -2.05 29.22 -22.82
CA GLU A 138 -1.54 30.18 -23.82
C GLU A 138 -1.31 31.59 -23.25
N GLN A 139 -1.96 31.96 -22.14
CA GLN A 139 -1.77 33.23 -21.43
C GLN A 139 -1.81 33.05 -19.90
N PRO A 140 -0.69 32.62 -19.28
CA PRO A 140 -0.65 32.36 -17.85
C PRO A 140 -0.50 33.65 -17.04
N SER A 141 -1.11 33.67 -15.86
CA SER A 141 -0.88 34.76 -14.88
C SER A 141 0.52 34.65 -14.24
N GLN A 142 1.08 35.76 -13.70
CA GLN A 142 2.40 35.71 -13.04
C GLN A 142 2.45 34.68 -11.90
N GLY A 143 1.39 34.55 -11.11
CA GLY A 143 1.32 33.56 -10.02
C GLY A 143 1.21 32.12 -10.52
N GLU A 144 0.64 31.90 -11.70
CA GLU A 144 0.57 30.58 -12.35
C GLU A 144 1.96 30.15 -12.84
N THR A 145 2.72 31.06 -13.46
CA THR A 145 4.08 30.80 -13.93
C THR A 145 5.02 30.39 -12.79
N GLU A 146 4.96 31.08 -11.64
CA GLU A 146 5.78 30.73 -10.47
C GLU A 146 5.40 29.36 -9.90
N GLN A 147 4.11 29.07 -9.78
CA GLN A 147 3.63 27.78 -9.29
C GLN A 147 4.00 26.61 -10.22
N VAL A 148 3.88 26.80 -11.54
CA VAL A 148 4.26 25.79 -12.53
C VAL A 148 5.78 25.56 -12.49
N SER A 149 6.58 26.62 -12.39
CA SER A 149 8.03 26.51 -12.26
C SER A 149 8.43 25.70 -11.01
N ALA A 150 7.83 26.01 -9.86
CA ALA A 150 8.07 25.27 -8.62
C ALA A 150 7.66 23.78 -8.72
N ALA A 151 6.52 23.49 -9.36
CA ALA A 151 6.06 22.11 -9.57
C ALA A 151 7.01 21.32 -10.49
N CYS A 152 7.45 21.91 -11.61
CA CYS A 152 8.40 21.26 -12.52
C CYS A 152 9.77 21.06 -11.87
N GLN A 153 10.24 22.03 -11.09
CA GLN A 153 11.50 21.88 -10.33
C GLN A 153 11.38 20.78 -9.26
N CYS A 154 10.24 20.67 -8.58
CA CYS A 154 9.97 19.58 -7.65
C CYS A 154 10.10 18.22 -8.34
N GLN A 155 9.46 18.05 -9.51
CA GLN A 155 9.51 16.80 -10.27
C GLN A 155 10.95 16.45 -10.68
N PHE A 156 11.69 17.43 -11.23
CA PHE A 156 13.08 17.24 -11.60
C PHE A 156 13.96 16.79 -10.41
N ASN A 157 13.87 17.52 -9.29
CA ASN A 157 14.62 17.17 -8.08
C ASN A 157 14.28 15.75 -7.61
N ARG A 158 13.03 15.33 -7.76
CA ARG A 158 12.59 14.00 -7.35
C ARG A 158 13.03 12.91 -8.33
N PHE A 159 13.10 13.17 -9.64
CA PHE A 159 13.66 12.22 -10.62
C PHE A 159 15.10 11.82 -10.28
N GLN A 160 15.91 12.78 -9.87
CA GLN A 160 17.27 12.50 -9.39
C GLN A 160 17.27 11.56 -8.18
N LYS A 161 16.29 11.71 -7.28
CA LYS A 161 16.18 10.88 -6.08
C LYS A 161 15.63 9.49 -6.35
N VAL A 162 14.72 9.32 -7.29
CA VAL A 162 14.13 8.01 -7.62
C VAL A 162 14.96 7.21 -8.63
N GLY A 163 16.12 7.73 -9.04
CA GLY A 163 17.10 6.98 -9.82
C GLY A 163 16.86 7.01 -11.34
N PHE A 164 16.14 8.00 -11.86
CA PHE A 164 16.04 8.19 -13.31
C PHE A 164 17.42 8.31 -13.94
N THR A 165 17.60 7.71 -15.11
CA THR A 165 18.76 8.00 -15.96
C THR A 165 18.49 9.23 -16.82
N GLN A 166 19.54 9.77 -17.46
CA GLN A 166 19.34 10.86 -18.42
C GLN A 166 18.43 10.42 -19.59
N ALA A 167 18.57 9.17 -20.06
CA ALA A 167 17.74 8.63 -21.13
C ALA A 167 16.26 8.55 -20.72
N ASP A 168 15.98 8.16 -19.48
CA ASP A 168 14.61 8.13 -18.93
C ASP A 168 14.01 9.55 -18.87
N LEU A 169 14.79 10.51 -18.39
CA LEU A 169 14.37 11.91 -18.29
C LEU A 169 14.10 12.51 -19.67
N ASP A 170 14.99 12.27 -20.64
CA ASP A 170 14.87 12.77 -22.01
C ASP A 170 13.68 12.14 -22.73
N ALA A 171 13.48 10.82 -22.58
CA ALA A 171 12.33 10.12 -23.16
C ALA A 171 11.01 10.63 -22.59
N TYR A 172 10.93 10.81 -21.26
CA TYR A 172 9.73 11.37 -20.63
C TYR A 172 9.49 12.83 -21.05
N ALA A 173 10.53 13.67 -21.08
CA ALA A 173 10.43 15.05 -21.55
C ALA A 173 9.91 15.15 -22.98
N ALA A 174 10.35 14.25 -23.88
CA ALA A 174 9.86 14.18 -25.25
C ALA A 174 8.36 13.84 -25.31
N SER A 175 7.88 12.93 -24.47
CA SER A 175 6.45 12.57 -24.41
C SER A 175 5.53 13.70 -23.93
N LEU A 176 6.04 14.66 -23.15
CA LEU A 176 5.24 15.78 -22.65
C LEU A 176 4.88 16.80 -23.72
N VAL A 177 5.63 16.86 -24.82
CA VAL A 177 5.53 17.92 -25.84
C VAL A 177 5.38 17.37 -27.26
N GLY A 178 5.72 16.10 -27.48
CA GLY A 178 5.64 15.47 -28.80
C GLY A 178 4.20 15.13 -29.19
N GLU A 179 3.62 15.91 -30.11
CA GLU A 179 2.38 15.55 -30.80
C GLU A 179 2.53 14.23 -31.60
N ASP A 180 3.77 13.92 -32.02
CA ASP A 180 4.17 12.71 -32.76
C ASP A 180 5.17 11.83 -31.97
N PHE A 181 5.02 11.73 -30.64
CA PHE A 181 5.90 10.84 -29.87
C PHE A 181 5.63 9.36 -30.21
N ASP A 182 6.63 8.69 -30.78
CA ASP A 182 6.57 7.25 -31.07
C ASP A 182 6.64 6.44 -29.77
N TYR A 183 5.45 6.10 -29.24
CA TYR A 183 5.34 5.28 -28.04
C TYR A 183 5.98 3.90 -28.26
N PRO A 184 6.86 3.46 -27.33
CA PRO A 184 7.47 2.13 -27.43
C PRO A 184 6.40 1.03 -27.46
N ILE A 185 6.52 0.11 -28.42
CA ILE A 185 5.66 -1.07 -28.59
C ILE A 185 6.46 -2.37 -28.45
N GLY A 186 5.78 -3.47 -28.11
CA GLY A 186 6.41 -4.79 -27.97
C GLY A 186 7.31 -4.86 -26.74
N ASP A 187 8.52 -5.41 -26.88
CA ASP A 187 9.44 -5.67 -25.76
C ASP A 187 9.87 -4.42 -24.95
N LYS A 188 9.58 -3.21 -25.46
CA LYS A 188 9.89 -1.94 -24.78
C LYS A 188 8.68 -1.29 -24.12
N GLU A 189 7.48 -1.83 -24.33
CA GLU A 189 6.23 -1.29 -23.80
C GLU A 189 6.20 -1.36 -22.27
N ASP A 190 6.55 -2.50 -21.67
CA ASP A 190 6.58 -2.66 -20.21
C ASP A 190 7.55 -1.68 -19.53
N ALA A 191 8.73 -1.47 -20.13
CA ALA A 191 9.70 -0.51 -19.63
C ALA A 191 9.18 0.93 -19.70
N TRP A 192 8.48 1.28 -20.79
CA TRP A 192 7.83 2.58 -20.94
C TRP A 192 6.68 2.78 -19.94
N LEU A 193 5.85 1.76 -19.72
CA LEU A 193 4.77 1.80 -18.74
C LEU A 193 5.31 1.99 -17.32
N ALA A 194 6.38 1.27 -16.95
CA ALA A 194 7.03 1.42 -15.66
C ALA A 194 7.63 2.82 -15.48
N LEU A 195 8.32 3.34 -16.50
CA LEU A 195 8.86 4.70 -16.52
C LEU A 195 7.76 5.75 -16.34
N SER A 196 6.70 5.64 -17.15
CA SER A 196 5.56 6.56 -17.14
C SER A 196 4.84 6.56 -15.80
N LYS A 197 4.62 5.38 -15.21
CA LYS A 197 4.03 5.23 -13.88
C LYS A 197 4.90 5.87 -12.81
N SER A 198 6.22 5.62 -12.84
CA SER A 198 7.14 6.29 -11.90
C SER A 198 7.13 7.81 -12.07
N ALA A 199 6.97 8.31 -13.29
CA ALA A 199 6.90 9.74 -13.54
C ALA A 199 5.59 10.37 -13.05
N GLN A 200 4.48 9.67 -13.24
CA GLN A 200 3.18 10.03 -12.66
C GLN A 200 3.24 10.07 -11.13
N ASP A 201 3.83 9.05 -10.49
CA ASP A 201 4.01 9.01 -9.03
C ASP A 201 4.81 10.24 -8.52
N VAL A 202 5.85 10.65 -9.25
CA VAL A 202 6.62 11.85 -8.94
C VAL A 202 5.78 13.13 -9.10
N ALA A 203 5.01 13.23 -10.19
CA ALA A 203 4.14 14.37 -10.44
C ALA A 203 3.07 14.52 -9.35
N THR A 204 2.36 13.43 -9.02
CA THR A 204 1.36 13.39 -7.95
C THR A 204 2.01 13.72 -6.60
N GLY A 205 3.17 13.15 -6.29
CA GLY A 205 3.87 13.46 -5.04
C GLY A 205 4.21 14.94 -4.88
N CYS A 206 4.58 15.64 -5.96
CA CYS A 206 4.81 17.09 -5.93
C CYS A 206 3.52 17.90 -5.71
N GLU A 207 2.39 17.46 -6.25
CA GLU A 207 1.09 18.08 -6.01
C GLU A 207 0.62 17.88 -4.56
N VAL A 208 0.86 16.69 -4.00
CA VAL A 208 0.59 16.40 -2.58
C VAL A 208 1.50 17.21 -1.67
N ALA A 209 2.80 17.26 -1.94
CA ALA A 209 3.76 18.03 -1.16
C ALA A 209 3.46 19.54 -1.14
N SER A 210 2.84 20.07 -2.20
CA SER A 210 2.40 21.46 -2.28
C SER A 210 1.00 21.70 -1.74
N GLY A 211 0.32 20.66 -1.24
CA GLY A 211 -1.05 20.75 -0.72
C GLY A 211 -2.14 20.94 -1.79
N LYS A 212 -1.81 20.76 -3.07
CA LYS A 212 -2.75 20.88 -4.18
C LYS A 212 -3.64 19.64 -4.35
N SER A 213 -3.14 18.49 -3.93
CA SER A 213 -3.82 17.20 -4.08
C SER A 213 -3.58 16.29 -2.87
N GLN A 214 -4.23 15.15 -2.88
CA GLN A 214 -3.98 14.01 -1.99
C GLN A 214 -3.72 12.78 -2.87
N TRP A 215 -3.01 11.80 -2.33
CA TRP A 215 -2.91 10.52 -3.03
C TRP A 215 -4.31 9.92 -3.18
N PRO A 216 -4.69 9.44 -4.37
CA PRO A 216 -5.93 8.70 -4.52
C PRO A 216 -5.88 7.51 -3.55
N PRO A 217 -6.99 7.19 -2.87
CA PRO A 217 -7.04 5.96 -2.11
C PRO A 217 -6.86 4.78 -3.08
N ALA A 218 -6.25 3.70 -2.61
CA ALA A 218 -6.27 2.45 -3.35
C ALA A 218 -7.69 1.89 -3.27
N TYR A 219 -8.40 1.93 -4.38
CA TYR A 219 -9.79 1.49 -4.42
C TYR A 219 -9.85 -0.02 -4.57
N PHE A 220 -10.45 -0.69 -3.59
CA PHE A 220 -11.24 -1.89 -3.91
C PHE A 220 -12.60 -1.45 -4.44
N ASP A 221 -13.29 -2.37 -5.11
CA ASP A 221 -14.71 -2.20 -5.34
C ASP A 221 -15.43 -2.32 -4.00
N HIS A 222 -15.55 -1.18 -3.32
CA HIS A 222 -16.35 -1.08 -2.12
C HIS A 222 -17.81 -1.17 -2.52
N GLY A 223 -18.58 -1.97 -1.78
CA GLY A 223 -20.03 -1.95 -1.87
C GLY A 223 -20.61 -0.56 -1.62
N ASP A 224 -21.92 -0.44 -1.80
CA ASP A 224 -22.65 0.83 -1.78
C ASP A 224 -22.80 1.44 -0.37
N GLN A 225 -22.31 0.77 0.67
CA GLN A 225 -22.39 1.20 2.06
C GLN A 225 -21.03 1.66 2.60
N PRO A 226 -21.00 2.66 3.52
CA PRO A 226 -19.77 3.04 4.20
C PRO A 226 -19.24 1.89 5.06
N GLN A 227 -17.92 1.79 5.20
CA GLN A 227 -17.31 0.82 6.10
C GLN A 227 -17.82 0.97 7.54
N GLN A 228 -18.26 -0.14 8.12
CA GLN A 228 -18.73 -0.20 9.50
C GLN A 228 -17.65 -0.76 10.42
N LYS A 229 -17.63 -0.27 11.67
CA LYS A 229 -16.72 -0.80 12.69
C LYS A 229 -17.31 -2.06 13.33
N LEU A 230 -16.93 -3.22 12.81
CA LEU A 230 -17.32 -4.53 13.34
C LEU A 230 -16.18 -5.20 14.12
N ASN A 231 -16.52 -6.23 14.90
CA ASN A 231 -15.57 -7.13 15.52
C ASN A 231 -15.30 -8.33 14.59
N PHE A 232 -14.13 -8.33 13.96
CA PHE A 232 -13.71 -9.35 13.00
C PHE A 232 -12.99 -10.54 13.61
N GLY A 233 -12.82 -10.60 14.94
CA GLY A 233 -11.96 -11.61 15.59
C GLY A 233 -12.33 -13.05 15.25
N ALA A 234 -13.60 -13.42 15.46
CA ALA A 234 -14.09 -14.77 15.21
C ALA A 234 -14.10 -15.13 13.70
N PHE A 235 -14.41 -14.16 12.83
CA PHE A 235 -14.36 -14.34 11.39
C PHE A 235 -12.92 -14.59 10.91
N LEU A 236 -11.96 -13.77 11.34
CA LEU A 236 -10.55 -13.93 10.97
C LEU A 236 -9.92 -15.21 11.53
N ASP A 237 -10.43 -15.74 12.63
CA ASP A 237 -10.03 -17.05 13.16
C ASP A 237 -10.53 -18.22 12.30
N ALA A 238 -11.73 -18.09 11.72
CA ALA A 238 -12.33 -19.15 10.91
C ALA A 238 -11.89 -19.10 9.44
N CYS A 239 -11.72 -17.90 8.87
CA CYS A 239 -11.52 -17.69 7.44
C CYS A 239 -10.34 -18.43 6.80
N PRO A 240 -9.14 -18.51 7.41
CA PRO A 240 -8.00 -19.17 6.76
C PRO A 240 -8.21 -20.67 6.48
N ALA A 241 -9.16 -21.32 7.16
CA ALA A 241 -9.46 -22.74 7.02
C ALA A 241 -10.49 -23.04 5.92
N GLN A 242 -11.03 -22.03 5.25
CA GLN A 242 -12.09 -22.21 4.25
C GLN A 242 -11.61 -22.86 2.97
N ASP A 243 -12.44 -23.75 2.41
CA ASP A 243 -12.07 -24.54 1.23
C ASP A 243 -11.72 -23.68 0.02
N PHE A 244 -12.50 -22.63 -0.27
CA PHE A 244 -12.18 -21.73 -1.39
C PHE A 244 -10.86 -20.97 -1.15
N ILE A 245 -10.52 -20.68 0.10
CA ILE A 245 -9.23 -20.06 0.48
C ILE A 245 -8.08 -21.06 0.28
N MET A 246 -8.26 -22.30 0.73
CA MET A 246 -7.23 -23.34 0.64
C MET A 246 -6.98 -23.84 -0.78
N THR A 247 -8.02 -23.84 -1.63
CA THR A 247 -7.96 -24.40 -2.99
C THR A 247 -7.67 -23.37 -4.08
N ASN A 248 -7.74 -22.07 -3.78
CA ASN A 248 -7.44 -21.03 -4.76
C ASN A 248 -5.94 -20.96 -5.08
N HIS A 249 -5.62 -21.05 -6.37
CA HIS A 249 -4.25 -21.00 -6.89
C HIS A 249 -3.49 -19.72 -6.52
N LYS A 250 -4.19 -18.59 -6.31
CA LYS A 250 -3.58 -17.33 -5.90
C LYS A 250 -3.19 -17.30 -4.42
N ILE A 251 -3.69 -18.19 -3.56
CA ILE A 251 -3.51 -18.07 -2.11
C ILE A 251 -2.37 -18.99 -1.67
N GLY A 252 -2.59 -20.31 -1.69
CA GLY A 252 -1.58 -21.37 -1.52
C GLY A 252 -0.55 -21.21 -0.38
N SER A 253 -0.74 -20.32 0.58
CA SER A 253 0.10 -20.11 1.76
C SER A 253 -0.71 -19.47 2.91
N PRO A 254 -0.33 -19.71 4.18
CA PRO A 254 -1.07 -19.16 5.32
C PRO A 254 -1.10 -17.62 5.36
N ASP A 255 -0.01 -16.96 4.95
CA ASP A 255 0.09 -15.50 4.99
C ASP A 255 -0.75 -14.84 3.89
N ARG A 256 -0.81 -15.43 2.70
CA ARG A 256 -1.71 -14.98 1.63
C ARG A 256 -3.18 -15.24 2.00
N ALA A 257 -3.47 -16.34 2.67
CA ALA A 257 -4.82 -16.61 3.20
C ALA A 257 -5.22 -15.53 4.20
N LEU A 258 -4.33 -15.20 5.13
CA LEU A 258 -4.55 -14.14 6.12
C LEU A 258 -4.77 -12.77 5.45
N ALA A 259 -3.98 -12.43 4.42
CA ALA A 259 -4.14 -11.19 3.67
C ALA A 259 -5.49 -11.11 2.96
N LEU A 260 -5.93 -12.20 2.32
CA LEU A 260 -7.25 -12.26 1.68
C LEU A 260 -8.37 -12.18 2.71
N CYS A 261 -8.29 -12.91 3.82
CA CYS A 261 -9.25 -12.82 4.91
C CYS A 261 -9.36 -11.40 5.49
N GLY A 262 -8.23 -10.69 5.60
CA GLY A 262 -8.20 -9.28 5.95
C GLY A 262 -8.91 -8.40 4.92
N CYS A 263 -8.72 -8.65 3.63
CA CYS A 263 -9.46 -7.97 2.58
C CYS A 263 -10.97 -8.21 2.69
N VAL A 264 -11.39 -9.47 2.74
CA VAL A 264 -12.81 -9.85 2.81
C VAL A 264 -13.47 -9.25 4.05
N ALA A 265 -12.77 -9.22 5.20
CA ALA A 265 -13.26 -8.56 6.41
C ALA A 265 -13.47 -7.04 6.23
N ARG A 266 -12.69 -6.36 5.40
CA ARG A 266 -12.89 -4.93 5.08
C ARG A 266 -14.03 -4.70 4.10
N GLU A 267 -14.18 -5.60 3.13
CA GLU A 267 -15.15 -5.43 2.05
C GLU A 267 -16.56 -5.85 2.46
N ILE A 268 -16.74 -6.92 3.22
CA ILE A 268 -18.06 -7.42 3.65
C ILE A 268 -18.97 -6.32 4.25
N PRO A 269 -18.53 -5.46 5.18
CA PRO A 269 -19.37 -4.41 5.74
C PRO A 269 -19.87 -3.39 4.73
N THR A 270 -19.14 -3.21 3.62
CA THR A 270 -19.51 -2.26 2.55
C THR A 270 -20.70 -2.75 1.73
N TYR A 271 -21.08 -4.03 1.85
CA TYR A 271 -22.29 -4.61 1.27
C TYR A 271 -23.44 -4.70 2.29
N GLY A 272 -23.38 -3.95 3.39
CA GLY A 272 -24.45 -3.86 4.38
C GLY A 272 -24.48 -4.97 5.42
N VAL A 273 -23.48 -5.85 5.46
CA VAL A 273 -23.39 -6.92 6.45
C VAL A 273 -23.14 -6.36 7.84
N SER A 274 -24.01 -6.72 8.78
CA SER A 274 -23.94 -6.31 10.19
C SER A 274 -23.03 -7.23 11.02
N GLN A 275 -22.83 -6.92 12.32
CA GLN A 275 -22.14 -7.84 13.24
C GLN A 275 -22.80 -9.23 13.29
N GLN A 276 -24.13 -9.29 13.28
CA GLN A 276 -24.86 -10.56 13.30
C GLN A 276 -24.57 -11.40 12.05
N GLY A 277 -24.56 -10.75 10.87
CA GLY A 277 -24.21 -11.42 9.62
C GLY A 277 -22.75 -11.88 9.61
N LEU A 278 -21.83 -11.07 10.13
CA LEU A 278 -20.42 -11.45 10.28
C LEU A 278 -20.23 -12.65 11.23
N ASP A 279 -20.97 -12.69 12.33
CA ASP A 279 -20.96 -13.81 13.29
C ASP A 279 -21.55 -15.08 12.67
N LEU A 280 -22.57 -14.96 11.80
CA LEU A 280 -23.11 -16.07 11.01
C LEU A 280 -22.07 -16.58 10.00
N LEU A 281 -21.41 -15.70 9.25
CA LEU A 281 -20.33 -16.08 8.34
C LEU A 281 -19.19 -16.79 9.09
N ALA A 282 -18.87 -16.36 10.30
CA ALA A 282 -17.85 -17.03 11.12
C ALA A 282 -18.29 -18.46 11.55
N GLN A 283 -19.57 -18.67 11.85
CA GLN A 283 -20.11 -20.02 12.14
C GLN A 283 -20.12 -20.90 10.90
N TYR A 284 -20.55 -20.34 9.77
CA TYR A 284 -20.53 -21.00 8.48
C TYR A 284 -19.12 -21.44 8.11
N TYR A 285 -18.13 -20.55 8.31
CA TYR A 285 -16.74 -20.86 8.07
C TYR A 285 -16.12 -21.90 9.04
N ARG A 286 -16.83 -22.28 10.11
CA ARG A 286 -16.45 -23.37 11.01
C ARG A 286 -17.25 -24.64 10.74
N ASP A 287 -18.01 -24.68 9.65
CA ASP A 287 -18.93 -25.76 9.30
C ASP A 287 -19.98 -26.02 10.39
N GLU A 288 -20.31 -25.01 11.20
CA GLU A 288 -21.29 -25.11 12.31
C GLU A 288 -22.73 -24.97 11.82
N ILE A 289 -22.93 -24.29 10.68
CA ILE A 289 -24.22 -24.02 10.02
C ILE A 289 -24.09 -24.20 8.51
N THR A 290 -25.19 -24.49 7.83
CA THR A 290 -25.24 -24.69 6.37
C THR A 290 -25.67 -23.44 5.60
N ASP A 291 -25.53 -23.45 4.27
CA ASP A 291 -26.08 -22.40 3.40
C ASP A 291 -27.56 -22.14 3.69
N ALA A 292 -28.35 -23.22 3.87
CA ALA A 292 -29.78 -23.12 4.16
C ALA A 292 -30.07 -22.45 5.52
N ASP A 293 -29.20 -22.67 6.51
CA ASP A 293 -29.33 -22.02 7.83
C ASP A 293 -28.99 -20.53 7.76
N ILE A 294 -28.04 -20.14 6.89
CA ILE A 294 -27.77 -18.74 6.58
C ILE A 294 -28.96 -18.13 5.87
N GLU A 295 -29.43 -18.71 4.76
CA GLU A 295 -30.52 -18.17 3.95
C GLU A 295 -31.81 -17.96 4.77
N ALA A 296 -32.06 -18.83 5.75
CA ALA A 296 -33.20 -18.72 6.66
C ALA A 296 -33.09 -17.53 7.64
N GLN A 297 -31.87 -17.08 7.96
CA GLN A 297 -31.61 -15.99 8.91
C GLN A 297 -31.30 -14.66 8.21
N ASP A 298 -30.57 -14.72 7.10
CA ASP A 298 -30.15 -13.60 6.27
C ASP A 298 -29.94 -14.08 4.82
N ALA A 299 -30.98 -13.91 4.00
CA ALA A 299 -31.02 -14.39 2.62
C ALA A 299 -29.98 -13.73 1.69
N ASP A 300 -29.51 -12.53 2.04
CA ASP A 300 -28.60 -11.77 1.20
C ASP A 300 -27.12 -11.94 1.62
N LEU A 301 -26.86 -12.58 2.77
CA LEU A 301 -25.53 -12.66 3.37
C LEU A 301 -24.50 -13.39 2.49
N LEU A 302 -24.85 -14.53 1.89
CA LEU A 302 -23.95 -15.25 1.00
C LEU A 302 -23.69 -14.48 -0.30
N THR A 303 -24.70 -13.75 -0.81
CA THR A 303 -24.51 -12.89 -1.98
C THR A 303 -23.55 -11.73 -1.69
N ALA A 304 -23.66 -11.11 -0.51
CA ALA A 304 -22.74 -10.06 -0.08
C ALA A 304 -21.31 -10.61 0.13
N HIS A 305 -21.20 -11.79 0.72
CA HIS A 305 -19.94 -12.51 0.87
C HIS A 305 -19.26 -12.79 -0.48
N ASP A 306 -20.01 -13.28 -1.47
CA ASP A 306 -19.45 -13.64 -2.78
C ASP A 306 -18.93 -12.42 -3.52
N LYS A 307 -19.67 -11.30 -3.48
CA LYS A 307 -19.22 -10.02 -4.05
C LYS A 307 -17.94 -9.53 -3.40
N ALA A 308 -17.87 -9.55 -2.06
CA ALA A 308 -16.68 -9.16 -1.32
C ALA A 308 -15.48 -10.05 -1.64
N SER A 309 -15.70 -11.36 -1.73
CA SER A 309 -14.66 -12.34 -2.08
C SER A 309 -14.15 -12.15 -3.50
N GLU A 310 -15.04 -11.92 -4.46
CA GLU A 310 -14.70 -11.64 -5.85
C GLU A 310 -13.93 -10.32 -5.99
N ALA A 311 -14.39 -9.25 -5.35
CA ALA A 311 -13.70 -7.96 -5.33
C ALA A 311 -12.27 -8.11 -4.82
N CYS A 312 -12.08 -8.79 -3.69
CA CYS A 312 -10.77 -9.07 -3.13
C CYS A 312 -9.90 -9.97 -4.03
N LEU A 313 -10.44 -11.05 -4.58
CA LEU A 313 -9.71 -12.00 -5.42
C LEU A 313 -9.31 -11.42 -6.78
N SER A 314 -10.12 -10.52 -7.34
CA SER A 314 -9.85 -9.86 -8.62
C SER A 314 -8.58 -9.01 -8.55
N GLN A 315 -8.40 -8.29 -7.44
CA GLN A 315 -7.25 -7.43 -7.17
C GLN A 315 -6.09 -8.18 -6.50
N PHE A 316 -6.33 -9.38 -5.96
CA PHE A 316 -5.28 -10.15 -5.29
C PHE A 316 -4.15 -10.50 -6.27
N PRO A 317 -2.89 -10.20 -5.92
CA PRO A 317 -1.76 -10.37 -6.82
C PRO A 317 -1.63 -11.84 -7.20
N ALA A 318 -1.15 -12.11 -8.41
CA ALA A 318 -0.73 -13.46 -8.78
C ALA A 318 0.46 -13.91 -7.89
N LYS A 319 0.68 -15.22 -7.84
CA LYS A 319 1.90 -15.77 -7.24
C LYS A 319 3.11 -15.54 -8.15
#